data_AF-A0A848HIX9-F1
#
_entry.id   AF-A0A848HIX9-F1
#
_cell.length_a   1.000
_cell.length_b   1.000
_cell.length_c   1.000
_cell.angle_alpha   90.00
_cell.angle_beta   90.00
_cell.angle_gamma   90.00
#
_symmetry.space_group_name_H-M   'P 1'
#
loop_
_entity.id
_entity.type
_entity.pdbx_description
1 polymer ?
#
loop_
_entity_poly.entity_id
_entity_poly.type
_entity_poly.pdbx_seq_one_letter_code
_entity_poly.pdbx_strand_id
1 'polypeptide(L)'
;MGKKEVREFEDELVGVQGGISLFRKGIDEFFLSHGFLIANDKLQAARKDLEALGLFERCSQALRRTEELVKLGPAHDQEAEMLILETARALMKASGTHDAMRKMLLQKPTASVEDYKPDPDAWAREDRQNK
;
A
#
# COMPACT_ATOMS: atom_id res chain seq x y z
N MET A 1 17.93 0.14 -5.80
CA MET A 1 16.50 0.39 -6.10
C MET A 1 15.76 0.40 -4.79
N GLY A 2 15.00 1.47 -4.50
CA GLY A 2 14.34 1.73 -3.22
C GLY A 2 13.13 0.84 -3.01
N LYS A 3 13.38 -0.45 -2.82
CA LYS A 3 12.34 -1.45 -2.47
C LYS A 3 11.64 -1.10 -1.16
N LYS A 4 12.32 -0.38 -0.26
CA LYS A 4 11.79 -0.03 1.06
C LYS A 4 10.66 0.98 0.92
N GLU A 5 10.88 2.09 0.22
CA GLU A 5 9.91 3.16 0.06
C GLU A 5 8.68 2.69 -0.70
N VAL A 6 8.85 1.86 -1.73
CA VAL A 6 7.72 1.23 -2.44
C VAL A 6 6.91 0.32 -1.53
N ARG A 7 7.55 -0.48 -0.66
CA ARG A 7 6.85 -1.34 0.30
C ARG A 7 6.13 -0.55 1.38
N GLU A 8 6.78 0.46 1.94
CA GLU A 8 6.13 1.37 2.90
C GLU A 8 4.91 2.04 2.27
N PHE A 9 4.97 2.36 0.98
CA PHE A 9 3.82 2.89 0.26
C PHE A 9 2.75 1.83 -0.04
N GLU A 10 3.12 0.57 -0.34
CA GLU A 10 2.15 -0.55 -0.44
C GLU A 10 1.38 -0.74 0.86
N ASP A 11 2.07 -0.74 2.01
CA ASP A 11 1.45 -0.84 3.33
C ASP A 11 0.55 0.36 3.61
N GLU A 12 0.98 1.56 3.23
CA GLU A 12 0.19 2.78 3.39
C GLU A 12 -1.09 2.75 2.56
N LEU A 13 -1.07 2.20 1.34
CA LEU A 13 -2.30 2.01 0.55
C LEU A 13 -3.30 1.08 1.25
N VAL A 14 -2.82 0.02 1.92
CA VAL A 14 -3.67 -0.84 2.75
C VAL A 14 -4.20 -0.05 3.96
N GLY A 15 -3.36 0.78 4.57
CA GLY A 15 -3.73 1.71 5.64
C GLY A 15 -4.84 2.67 5.23
N VAL A 16 -4.73 3.30 4.06
CA VAL A 16 -5.76 4.18 3.49
C VAL A 16 -7.08 3.43 3.30
N GLN A 17 -7.04 2.21 2.74
CA GLN A 17 -8.25 1.41 2.56
C GLN A 17 -8.95 1.11 3.90
N GLY A 18 -8.19 0.71 4.93
CA GLY A 18 -8.74 0.47 6.27
C GLY A 18 -9.20 1.76 6.96
N GLY A 19 -8.49 2.86 6.75
CA GLY A 19 -8.75 4.17 7.33
C GLY A 19 -10.11 4.74 6.93
N ILE A 20 -10.58 4.47 5.70
CA ILE A 20 -11.94 4.83 5.26
C ILE A 20 -13.00 4.23 6.21
N SER A 21 -12.91 2.93 6.47
CA SER A 21 -13.85 2.23 7.37
C SER A 21 -13.76 2.75 8.81
N LEU A 22 -12.55 2.99 9.31
CA LEU A 22 -12.32 3.50 10.67
C LEU A 22 -12.84 4.92 10.85
N PHE A 23 -12.65 5.79 9.86
CA PHE A 23 -13.20 7.14 9.83
C PHE A 23 -14.72 7.13 9.92
N ARG A 24 -15.39 6.29 9.12
CA ARG A 24 -16.86 6.17 9.16
C ARG A 24 -17.42 5.65 10.47
N LYS A 25 -16.63 4.87 11.21
CA LYS A 25 -16.99 4.38 12.55
C LYS A 25 -16.68 5.40 13.65
N GLY A 26 -16.12 6.56 13.32
CA GLY A 26 -15.67 7.56 14.30
C GLY A 26 -14.47 7.08 15.13
N ILE A 27 -13.74 6.06 14.67
CA ILE A 27 -12.56 5.52 15.36
C ILE A 27 -11.32 6.33 14.99
N ASP A 28 -11.21 6.73 13.72
CA ASP A 28 -10.13 7.59 13.23
C ASP A 28 -10.71 8.89 12.65
N GLU A 29 -11.01 9.84 13.54
CA GLU A 29 -11.54 11.16 13.15
C GLU A 29 -10.52 12.01 12.37
N PHE A 30 -9.23 11.67 12.46
CA PHE A 30 -8.14 12.42 11.83
C PHE A 30 -7.79 11.92 10.42
N PHE A 31 -8.34 10.79 10.00
CA PHE A 31 -8.06 10.18 8.70
C PHE A 31 -8.16 11.17 7.52
N LEU A 32 -9.25 11.94 7.43
CA LEU A 32 -9.42 12.91 6.34
C LEU A 32 -8.45 14.10 6.41
N SER A 33 -8.00 14.48 7.61
CA SER A 33 -7.11 15.63 7.80
C SER A 33 -5.63 15.26 7.68
N HIS A 34 -5.25 14.04 8.06
CA HIS A 34 -3.84 13.63 8.16
C HIS A 34 -3.53 12.35 7.37
N GLY A 35 -4.46 11.40 7.26
CA GLY A 35 -4.22 10.11 6.58
C GLY A 35 -3.82 10.29 5.12
N PHE A 36 -4.56 11.11 4.35
CA PHE A 36 -4.19 11.40 2.96
C PHE A 36 -2.90 12.22 2.83
N LEU A 37 -2.52 13.02 3.82
CA LEU A 37 -1.24 13.74 3.82
C LEU A 37 -0.09 12.74 3.97
N ILE A 38 -0.19 11.82 4.94
CA ILE A 38 0.80 10.76 5.17
C ILE A 38 0.95 9.89 3.91
N ALA A 39 -0.16 9.48 3.31
CA ALA A 39 -0.15 8.71 2.06
C ALA A 39 0.54 9.46 0.91
N ASN A 40 0.32 10.77 0.78
CA ASN A 40 1.00 11.59 -0.23
C ASN A 40 2.51 11.75 0.06
N ASP A 41 2.92 11.87 1.32
CA ASP A 41 4.34 11.93 1.68
C ASP A 41 5.05 10.61 1.33
N LYS A 42 4.41 9.47 1.62
CA LYS A 42 4.92 8.14 1.23
C LYS A 42 4.98 7.95 -0.28
N LEU A 43 3.96 8.44 -1.02
CA LEU A 43 3.97 8.48 -2.48
C LEU A 43 5.20 9.26 -3.00
N GLN A 44 5.46 10.45 -2.46
CA GLN A 44 6.60 11.27 -2.90
C GLN A 44 7.95 10.63 -2.53
N ALA A 45 8.06 10.00 -1.36
CA ALA A 45 9.24 9.25 -0.98
C ALA A 45 9.55 8.10 -1.95
N ALA A 46 8.51 7.40 -2.43
CA ALA A 46 8.62 6.30 -3.39
C ALA A 46 8.71 6.75 -4.86
N ARG A 47 8.64 8.06 -5.14
CA ARG A 47 8.43 8.63 -6.49
C ARG A 47 9.35 8.03 -7.55
N LYS A 48 10.67 8.04 -7.30
CA LYS A 48 11.67 7.60 -8.29
C LYS A 48 11.43 6.15 -8.72
N ASP A 49 11.18 5.25 -7.77
CA ASP A 49 10.98 3.84 -8.07
C ASP A 49 9.58 3.61 -8.69
N LEU A 50 8.56 4.37 -8.27
CA LEU A 50 7.24 4.34 -8.90
C LEU A 50 7.25 4.86 -10.34
N GLU A 51 8.05 5.88 -10.65
CA GLU A 51 8.27 6.36 -12.02
C GLU A 51 8.97 5.29 -12.86
N ALA A 52 9.97 4.60 -12.31
CA ALA A 52 10.63 3.47 -12.98
C ALA A 52 9.68 2.28 -13.25
N LEU A 53 8.67 2.09 -12.40
CA LEU A 53 7.60 1.12 -12.60
C LEU A 53 6.45 1.62 -13.50
N GLY A 54 6.47 2.91 -13.90
CA GLY A 54 5.40 3.53 -14.67
C GLY A 54 4.08 3.70 -13.91
N LEU A 55 4.13 3.74 -12.57
CA LEU A 55 2.94 3.72 -11.70
C LEU A 55 2.73 5.00 -10.90
N PHE A 56 3.69 5.93 -10.86
CA PHE A 56 3.59 7.15 -10.05
C PHE A 56 2.29 7.93 -10.28
N GLU A 57 1.97 8.25 -11.53
CA GLU A 57 0.76 8.99 -11.87
C GLU A 57 -0.53 8.24 -11.50
N ARG A 58 -0.55 6.92 -11.69
CA ARG A 58 -1.69 6.08 -11.31
C ARG A 58 -1.91 6.13 -9.80
N CYS A 59 -0.86 5.99 -9.01
CA CYS A 59 -0.93 6.04 -7.55
C CYS A 59 -1.35 7.43 -7.05
N SER A 60 -0.79 8.48 -7.64
CA SER A 60 -1.14 9.88 -7.35
C SER A 60 -2.63 10.17 -7.61
N GLN A 61 -3.13 9.79 -8.79
CA GLN A 61 -4.53 9.98 -9.15
C GLN A 61 -5.48 9.16 -8.27
N ALA A 62 -5.11 7.92 -7.95
CA ALA A 62 -5.91 7.07 -7.06
C ALA A 62 -6.08 7.72 -5.68
N LEU A 63 -5.00 8.18 -5.04
CA LEU A 63 -5.08 8.84 -3.73
C LEU A 63 -5.97 10.07 -3.76
N ARG A 64 -5.75 10.95 -4.74
CA ARG A 64 -6.56 12.17 -4.89
C ARG A 64 -8.04 11.85 -5.09
N ARG A 65 -8.35 10.91 -5.98
CA ARG A 65 -9.73 10.56 -6.31
C ARG A 65 -10.41 9.86 -5.15
N THR A 66 -9.72 8.99 -4.41
CA THR A 66 -10.22 8.38 -3.18
C THR A 66 -10.51 9.45 -2.13
N GLU A 67 -9.63 10.42 -1.92
CA GLU A 67 -9.88 11.53 -0.99
C GLU A 67 -11.15 12.31 -1.36
N GLU A 68 -11.31 12.64 -2.64
CA GLU A 68 -12.51 13.31 -3.16
C GLU A 68 -13.78 12.48 -2.92
N LEU A 69 -13.75 11.17 -3.21
CA LEU A 69 -14.87 10.26 -3.01
C LEU A 69 -15.28 10.15 -1.53
N VAL A 70 -14.31 9.98 -0.62
CA VAL A 70 -14.61 9.89 0.82
C VAL A 70 -15.20 11.20 1.34
N LYS A 71 -14.78 12.36 0.81
CA LYS A 71 -15.37 13.66 1.15
C LYS A 71 -16.81 13.82 0.66
N LEU A 72 -17.20 13.18 -0.46
CA LEU A 72 -18.59 13.20 -0.95
C LEU A 72 -19.56 12.44 -0.05
N GLY A 73 -19.07 11.46 0.72
CA GLY A 73 -19.83 10.79 1.76
C GLY A 73 -19.96 9.27 1.56
N PRO A 74 -20.66 8.58 2.47
CA PRO A 74 -20.59 7.12 2.59
C PRO A 74 -21.04 6.33 1.36
N ALA A 75 -21.90 6.92 0.52
CA ALA A 75 -22.34 6.31 -0.73
C ALA A 75 -21.19 6.03 -1.72
N HIS A 76 -20.04 6.68 -1.53
CA HIS A 76 -18.86 6.58 -2.39
C HIS A 76 -17.72 5.75 -1.78
N ASP A 77 -17.87 5.26 -0.55
CA ASP A 77 -16.78 4.58 0.16
C ASP A 77 -16.35 3.28 -0.54
N GLN A 78 -17.32 2.52 -1.07
CA GLN A 78 -17.02 1.29 -1.82
C GLN A 78 -16.20 1.58 -3.08
N GLU A 79 -16.53 2.65 -3.80
CA GLU A 79 -15.76 3.09 -4.98
C GLU A 79 -14.35 3.52 -4.57
N ALA A 80 -14.22 4.27 -3.47
CA ALA A 80 -12.96 4.74 -2.93
C ALA A 80 -12.04 3.58 -2.49
N GLU A 81 -12.58 2.60 -1.75
CA GLU A 81 -11.87 1.40 -1.30
C GLU A 81 -11.42 0.54 -2.49
N MET A 82 -12.29 0.33 -3.48
CA MET A 82 -11.96 -0.44 -4.67
C MET A 82 -10.85 0.22 -5.50
N LEU A 83 -10.88 1.55 -5.64
CA LEU A 83 -9.84 2.29 -6.35
C LEU A 83 -8.46 2.11 -5.72
N ILE A 84 -8.38 2.20 -4.38
CA ILE A 84 -7.13 1.95 -3.64
C ILE A 84 -6.70 0.49 -3.77
N LEU A 85 -7.63 -0.46 -3.60
CA LEU A 85 -7.34 -1.89 -3.71
C LEU A 85 -6.76 -2.27 -5.09
N GLU A 86 -7.35 -1.76 -6.17
CA GLU A 86 -6.87 -2.02 -7.52
C GLU A 86 -5.49 -1.40 -7.77
N THR A 87 -5.25 -0.22 -7.20
CA THR A 87 -3.96 0.47 -7.26
C THR A 87 -2.89 -0.30 -6.49
N ALA A 88 -3.19 -0.73 -5.26
CA ALA A 88 -2.29 -1.56 -4.45
C ALA A 88 -1.96 -2.88 -5.16
N ARG A 89 -2.95 -3.56 -5.74
CA ARG A 89 -2.74 -4.79 -6.53
C ARG A 89 -1.85 -4.57 -7.74
N ALA A 90 -2.01 -3.44 -8.45
CA ALA A 90 -1.15 -3.11 -9.58
C ALA A 90 0.30 -2.87 -9.15
N LEU A 91 0.47 -2.15 -8.04
CA LEU A 91 1.79 -1.88 -7.46
C LEU A 91 2.48 -3.15 -7.01
N MET A 92 1.81 -3.99 -6.20
CA MET A 92 2.35 -5.26 -5.71
C MET A 92 2.76 -6.21 -6.84
N LYS A 93 2.06 -6.18 -7.97
CA LYS A 93 2.44 -6.97 -9.16
C LYS A 93 3.70 -6.41 -9.82
N ALA A 94 3.77 -5.09 -10.00
CA ALA A 94 4.91 -4.45 -10.65
C ALA A 94 6.19 -4.48 -9.79
N SER A 95 6.05 -4.36 -8.47
CA SER A 95 7.17 -4.40 -7.50
C SER A 95 7.69 -5.82 -7.25
N GLY A 96 6.91 -6.84 -7.60
CA GLY A 96 7.21 -8.25 -7.34
C GLY A 96 6.78 -8.74 -5.94
N THR A 97 6.17 -7.89 -5.11
CA THR A 97 5.61 -8.29 -3.80
C THR A 97 4.61 -9.43 -3.95
N HIS A 98 3.72 -9.36 -4.94
CA HIS A 98 2.72 -10.40 -5.21
C HIS A 98 3.36 -11.77 -5.48
N ASP A 99 4.41 -11.81 -6.29
CA ASP A 99 5.08 -13.06 -6.66
C ASP A 99 5.89 -13.63 -5.48
N ALA A 100 6.49 -12.75 -4.67
CA ALA A 100 7.14 -13.15 -3.42
C ALA A 100 6.15 -13.80 -2.44
N MET A 101 4.98 -13.18 -2.22
CA MET A 101 3.91 -13.74 -1.38
C MET A 101 3.42 -15.09 -1.92
N ARG A 102 3.19 -15.18 -3.24
CA ARG A 102 2.74 -16.42 -3.88
C ARG A 102 3.76 -17.55 -3.70
N LYS A 103 5.05 -17.27 -3.91
CA LYS A 103 6.12 -18.24 -3.73
C LYS A 103 6.18 -18.75 -2.29
N MET A 104 6.07 -17.86 -1.31
CA MET A 104 6.07 -18.21 0.11
C MET A 104 4.88 -19.11 0.48
N LEU A 105 3.67 -18.77 0.02
CA LEU A 105 2.47 -19.59 0.24
C LEU A 105 2.58 -21.00 -0.34
N LEU A 106 3.19 -21.13 -1.52
CA LEU A 106 3.43 -22.43 -2.15
C LEU A 106 4.46 -23.26 -1.37
N GLN A 107 5.47 -22.60 -0.78
CA GLN A 107 6.50 -23.27 0.02
C GLN A 107 6.02 -23.65 1.42
N LYS A 108 5.07 -22.89 1.98
CA LYS A 108 4.48 -23.13 3.30
C LYS A 108 2.96 -22.95 3.25
N PRO A 109 2.21 -23.96 2.77
CA PRO A 109 0.75 -23.88 2.62
C PRO A 109 -0.01 -23.67 3.93
N THR A 110 0.63 -23.98 5.06
CA THR A 110 0.10 -23.78 6.42
C THR A 110 0.56 -22.46 7.05
N ALA A 111 1.18 -21.56 6.29
CA ALA A 111 1.59 -20.26 6.78
C ALA A 111 0.38 -19.48 7.34
N SER A 112 0.46 -19.15 8.62
CA SER A 112 -0.47 -18.30 9.35
C SER A 112 -0.06 -16.83 9.22
N VAL A 113 -0.94 -15.89 9.57
CA VAL A 113 -0.63 -14.44 9.58
C VAL A 113 0.63 -14.11 10.38
N GLU A 114 0.93 -14.88 11.42
CA GLU A 114 2.16 -14.73 12.22
C GLU A 114 3.44 -15.04 11.44
N ASP A 115 3.36 -15.90 10.41
CA ASP A 115 4.46 -16.17 9.48
C ASP A 115 4.69 -15.02 8.48
N TYR A 116 3.75 -14.08 8.39
CA TYR A 116 3.84 -12.88 7.56
C TYR A 116 4.35 -11.67 8.32
N LYS A 117 4.62 -11.77 9.63
CA LYS A 117 5.29 -10.68 10.36
C LYS A 117 6.63 -10.45 9.66
N PRO A 118 6.78 -9.37 8.89
CA PRO A 118 8.05 -9.11 8.27
C PRO A 118 8.96 -8.84 9.46
N ASP A 119 10.02 -9.64 9.59
CA ASP A 119 11.20 -9.13 10.27
C ASP A 119 11.51 -7.81 9.55
N PRO A 120 11.40 -6.65 10.23
CA PRO A 120 11.52 -5.36 9.59
C PRO A 120 12.90 -5.17 8.95
N ASP A 121 13.85 -6.08 9.20
CA ASP A 121 15.20 -6.14 8.63
C ASP A 121 15.49 -7.42 7.82
N ALA A 122 14.53 -8.33 7.58
CA ALA A 122 14.80 -9.57 6.82
C ALA A 122 15.32 -9.29 5.41
N TRP A 123 14.84 -8.21 4.79
CA TRP A 123 15.29 -7.77 3.47
C TRP A 123 16.73 -7.24 3.45
N ALA A 124 17.25 -6.74 4.57
CA ALA A 124 18.65 -6.29 4.68
C ALA A 124 19.63 -7.49 4.73
N ARG A 125 19.13 -8.71 4.98
CA ARG A 125 19.93 -9.94 5.05
C ARG A 125 19.99 -10.68 3.72
N GLU A 126 18.93 -10.61 2.90
CA GLU A 126 18.95 -11.16 1.54
C GLU A 126 20.02 -10.47 0.65
N ASP A 127 20.24 -9.16 0.82
CA ASP A 127 21.26 -8.41 0.09
C ASP A 127 22.71 -8.75 0.49
N ARG A 128 22.92 -9.43 1.63
CA ARG A 128 24.26 -9.91 2.06
C ARG A 128 24.59 -11.31 1.57
N GLN A 129 23.59 -12.12 1.19
CA GLN A 129 23.82 -13.47 0.66
C GLN A 129 24.03 -13.52 -0.86
N ASN A 130 23.68 -12.44 -1.57
CA ASN A 130 23.85 -12.33 -3.02
C ASN A 130 25.05 -11.43 -3.44
N LYS A 131 26.02 -11.22 -2.54
CA LYS A 131 27.33 -10.60 -2.84
C LYS A 131 28.43 -11.63 -2.63
#